data_AF-A0A6C0LVT3-F1
#
_entry.id   AF-A0A6C0LVT3-F1
#
_cell.length_a   1.000
_cell.length_b   1.000
_cell.length_c   1.000
_cell.angle_alpha   90.00
_cell.angle_beta   90.00
_cell.angle_gamma   90.00
#
_symmetry.space_group_name_H-M   'P 1'
#
loop_
_entity.id
_entity.type
_entity.pdbx_description
1 polymer ?
#
loop_
_entity_poly.entity_id
_entity_poly.type
_entity_poly.pdbx_seq_one_letter_code
_entity_poly.pdbx_strand_id
1 'polypeptide(L)'
;MIKKGPAKEITGLRVTIDRLFYDNTGQIIVSALFGLALALLFRRICKDNCVIYSAPEIKDIEENIFNLEDTCYKYKSYPVKCNDKDKPLEPYDINKTPDNIISIPGFLEKVFSST
;
A
#
# COMPACT_ATOMS: atom_id res chain seq x y z
N MET A 1 -42.55 32.22 -39.16
CA MET A 1 -42.62 32.47 -37.71
C MET A 1 -42.05 31.24 -36.98
N ILE A 2 -40.78 31.28 -36.58
CA ILE A 2 -40.19 30.20 -35.76
C ILE A 2 -40.32 30.64 -34.30
N LYS A 3 -41.32 30.08 -33.59
CA LYS A 3 -41.38 30.19 -32.13
C LYS A 3 -40.26 29.34 -31.55
N LYS A 4 -39.24 29.98 -30.98
CA LYS A 4 -38.22 29.31 -30.16
C LYS A 4 -38.78 29.22 -28.74
N GLY A 5 -39.13 28.01 -28.31
CA GLY A 5 -39.64 27.74 -26.96
C GLY A 5 -38.57 28.00 -25.88
N PRO A 6 -38.98 28.25 -24.62
CA PRO A 6 -38.06 28.58 -23.54
C PRO A 6 -37.27 27.34 -23.07
N ALA A 7 -36.00 27.23 -23.47
CA ALA A 7 -35.04 26.33 -22.84
C ALA A 7 -34.46 27.01 -21.59
N LYS A 8 -35.07 26.78 -20.41
CA LYS A 8 -34.60 27.37 -19.14
C LYS A 8 -34.79 26.41 -17.96
N GLU A 9 -34.04 25.31 -17.96
CA GLU A 9 -33.96 24.42 -16.78
C GLU A 9 -32.58 23.74 -16.58
N ILE A 10 -31.64 23.83 -17.53
CA ILE A 10 -30.36 23.10 -17.50
C ILE A 10 -29.14 23.99 -17.12
N THR A 11 -29.35 25.29 -16.88
CA THR A 11 -28.25 26.26 -16.72
C THR A 11 -27.72 26.42 -15.30
N GLY A 12 -28.53 26.19 -14.25
CA GLY A 12 -28.12 26.43 -12.86
C GLY A 12 -27.02 25.49 -12.35
N LEU A 13 -27.09 24.21 -12.73
CA LEU A 13 -26.11 23.21 -12.32
C LEU A 13 -24.75 23.43 -13.01
N ARG A 14 -24.75 23.79 -14.30
CA ARG A 14 -23.52 24.01 -15.06
C ARG A 14 -22.72 25.19 -14.54
N VAL A 15 -23.37 26.31 -14.24
CA VAL A 15 -22.71 27.50 -13.65
C VAL A 15 -22.06 27.19 -12.30
N THR A 16 -22.65 26.30 -11.51
CA THR A 16 -22.10 25.88 -10.21
C THR A 16 -20.89 24.96 -10.38
N ILE A 17 -20.94 24.02 -11.34
CA ILE A 17 -19.81 23.15 -11.67
C ILE A 17 -18.64 23.97 -12.23
N ASP A 18 -18.92 24.94 -13.10
CA ASP A 18 -17.89 25.80 -13.67
C ASP A 18 -17.19 26.63 -12.57
N ARG A 19 -17.95 27.16 -11.60
CA ARG A 19 -17.35 27.82 -10.44
C ARG A 19 -16.51 26.89 -9.56
N LEU A 20 -16.89 25.62 -9.43
CA LEU A 20 -16.14 24.67 -8.60
C LEU A 20 -14.79 24.28 -9.22
N PHE A 21 -14.72 24.14 -10.55
CA PHE A 21 -13.50 23.70 -11.24
C PHE A 21 -12.61 24.87 -11.75
N TYR A 22 -13.19 26.04 -12.04
CA TYR A 22 -12.45 27.16 -12.62
C TYR A 22 -12.17 28.31 -11.64
N ASP A 23 -12.79 28.32 -10.45
CA ASP A 23 -12.40 29.25 -9.39
C ASP A 23 -11.17 28.76 -8.63
N ASN A 24 -10.27 29.67 -8.27
CA ASN A 24 -9.03 29.33 -7.55
C ASN A 24 -9.34 28.67 -6.19
N THR A 25 -10.36 29.17 -5.49
CA THR A 25 -10.80 28.58 -4.21
C THR A 25 -11.41 27.20 -4.43
N GLY A 26 -12.20 27.04 -5.49
CA GLY A 26 -12.81 25.77 -5.89
C GLY A 26 -11.78 24.68 -6.18
N GLN A 27 -10.73 25.00 -6.93
CA GLN A 27 -9.63 24.07 -7.25
C GLN A 27 -8.88 23.58 -6.01
N ILE A 28 -8.63 24.47 -5.03
CA ILE A 28 -7.98 24.10 -3.78
C ILE A 28 -8.86 23.12 -2.98
N ILE A 29 -10.16 23.40 -2.89
CA ILE A 29 -11.10 22.53 -2.16
C ILE A 29 -11.19 21.16 -2.83
N VAL A 30 -11.34 21.11 -4.15
CA VAL A 30 -11.47 19.86 -4.91
C VAL A 30 -10.18 19.03 -4.82
N SER A 31 -9.01 19.64 -4.97
CA SER A 31 -7.72 18.94 -4.84
C SER A 31 -7.50 18.37 -3.44
N ALA A 32 -7.83 19.12 -2.39
CA ALA A 32 -7.77 18.62 -1.01
C ALA A 32 -8.73 17.44 -0.79
N LEU A 33 -9.95 17.52 -1.35
CA LEU A 33 -10.95 16.44 -1.24
C LEU A 33 -10.46 15.16 -1.91
N PHE A 34 -9.88 15.27 -3.12
CA PHE A 34 -9.35 14.11 -3.83
C PHE A 34 -8.10 13.54 -3.16
N GLY A 35 -7.22 14.38 -2.61
CA GLY A 35 -6.07 13.91 -1.83
C GLY A 35 -6.50 13.13 -0.59
N LEU A 36 -7.51 13.62 0.13
CA LEU A 36 -8.07 12.94 1.29
C LEU A 36 -8.83 11.66 0.90
N ALA A 37 -9.62 11.69 -0.18
CA ALA A 37 -10.32 10.51 -0.68
C ALA A 37 -9.35 9.40 -1.09
N LEU A 38 -8.28 9.73 -1.81
CA LEU A 38 -7.22 8.78 -2.17
C LEU A 38 -6.50 8.24 -0.93
N ALA A 39 -6.17 9.10 0.04
CA ALA A 39 -5.54 8.68 1.29
C ALA A 39 -6.42 7.69 2.07
N LEU A 40 -7.75 7.88 2.06
CA LEU A 40 -8.70 6.96 2.68
C LEU A 40 -8.84 5.64 1.93
N LEU A 41 -8.76 5.64 0.59
CA LEU A 41 -8.79 4.42 -0.22
C LEU A 41 -7.54 3.55 0.03
N PHE A 42 -6.38 4.17 0.21
CA PHE A 42 -5.14 3.45 0.51
C PHE A 42 -4.96 3.09 1.98
N ARG A 43 -5.81 3.60 2.88
CA ARG A 43 -5.76 3.23 4.29
C ARG A 43 -6.29 1.81 4.47
N ARG A 44 -5.41 0.87 4.77
CA ARG A 44 -5.77 -0.51 5.12
C ARG A 44 -6.67 -0.50 6.36
N ILE A 45 -7.96 -0.75 6.19
CA ILE A 45 -8.87 -0.99 7.31
C ILE A 45 -8.77 -2.47 7.70
N CYS A 46 -7.99 -2.77 8.73
CA CYS A 46 -8.03 -4.11 9.32
C CYS A 46 -9.34 -4.25 10.09
N LYS A 47 -10.31 -4.92 9.48
CA LYS A 47 -11.54 -5.38 10.12
C LYS A 47 -11.67 -6.87 9.82
N ASP A 48 -11.49 -7.69 10.84
CA ASP A 48 -11.67 -9.15 10.91
C ASP A 48 -10.78 -10.03 9.98
N ASN A 49 -10.25 -9.51 8.87
CA ASN A 49 -9.35 -10.20 7.93
C ASN A 49 -7.95 -9.55 7.88
N CYS A 50 -7.39 -9.24 9.05
CA CYS A 50 -6.01 -8.76 9.11
C CYS A 50 -5.09 -9.95 8.82
N VAL A 51 -4.19 -9.82 7.84
CA VAL A 51 -3.21 -10.87 7.54
C VAL A 51 -2.20 -10.91 8.68
N ILE A 52 -2.34 -11.88 9.58
CA ILE A 52 -1.40 -12.11 10.66
C ILE A 52 -0.26 -12.94 10.09
N TYR A 53 0.90 -12.33 9.96
CA TYR A 53 2.12 -13.06 9.61
C TYR A 53 2.66 -13.70 10.88
N SER A 54 2.27 -14.94 11.12
CA SER A 54 2.87 -15.78 12.15
C SER A 54 4.11 -16.47 11.60
N ALA A 55 5.10 -16.70 12.46
CA ALA A 55 6.23 -17.56 12.11
C ALA A 55 5.71 -18.98 11.81
N PRO A 56 6.27 -19.68 10.80
CA PRO A 56 5.92 -21.05 10.51
C PRO A 56 6.33 -21.99 11.65
N GLU A 57 5.69 -23.16 11.73
CA GLU A 57 6.08 -24.16 12.73
C GLU A 57 7.51 -24.64 12.49
N ILE A 58 8.23 -24.94 13.57
CA ILE A 58 9.64 -25.37 13.51
C ILE A 58 9.81 -26.59 12.61
N LYS A 59 8.86 -27.53 12.64
CA LYS A 59 8.90 -28.76 11.84
C LYS A 59 8.87 -28.48 10.35
N ASP A 60 8.04 -27.53 9.92
CA ASP A 60 7.92 -27.15 8.51
C ASP A 60 9.22 -26.54 7.99
N ILE A 61 10.00 -25.88 8.85
CA ILE A 61 11.30 -25.32 8.48
C ILE A 61 12.37 -26.43 8.39
N GLU A 62 12.34 -27.42 9.28
CA GLU A 62 13.35 -28.47 9.34
C GLU A 62 13.16 -29.60 8.32
N GLU A 63 11.92 -29.87 7.93
CA GLU A 63 11.58 -30.94 6.99
C GLU A 63 11.78 -30.52 5.52
N ASN A 64 11.72 -29.22 5.23
CA ASN A 64 11.81 -28.69 3.88
C ASN A 64 13.22 -28.21 3.51
N ILE A 65 13.53 -28.25 2.21
CA ILE A 65 14.75 -27.70 1.61
C ILE A 65 14.37 -26.41 0.89
N PHE A 66 15.07 -25.32 1.20
CA PHE A 66 14.81 -24.01 0.63
C PHE A 66 15.87 -23.68 -0.43
N ASN A 67 15.43 -23.23 -1.60
CA ASN A 67 16.32 -22.77 -2.66
C ASN A 67 16.43 -21.25 -2.63
N LEU A 68 17.64 -20.73 -2.40
CA LEU A 68 17.97 -19.31 -2.49
C LEU A 68 19.12 -19.15 -3.49
N GLU A 69 18.92 -18.29 -4.50
CA GLU A 69 19.96 -17.89 -5.47
C GLU A 69 20.77 -19.08 -6.02
N ASP A 70 20.07 -20.14 -6.43
CA ASP A 70 20.60 -21.38 -7.01
C ASP A 70 21.29 -22.35 -6.03
N THR A 71 21.20 -22.08 -4.73
CA THR A 71 21.74 -22.95 -3.68
C THR A 71 20.67 -23.47 -2.73
N CYS A 72 20.78 -24.75 -2.36
CA CYS A 72 19.81 -25.43 -1.50
C CYS A 72 20.28 -25.43 -0.05
N TYR A 73 19.43 -24.93 0.86
CA TYR A 73 19.69 -24.87 2.30
C TYR A 73 18.70 -25.73 3.07
N LYS A 74 19.20 -26.42 4.09
CA LYS A 74 18.39 -27.10 5.09
C LYS A 74 18.65 -26.46 6.45
N TYR A 75 17.60 -25.94 7.06
CA TYR A 75 17.69 -25.26 8.35
C TYR A 75 17.46 -26.25 9.49
N LYS A 76 18.10 -25.99 10.63
CA LYS A 76 17.90 -26.75 11.86
C LYS A 76 17.75 -25.76 13.01
N SER A 77 16.65 -25.85 13.74
CA SER A 77 16.43 -24.99 14.90
C SER A 77 17.21 -25.53 16.11
N TYR A 78 17.64 -24.62 16.96
CA TYR A 78 18.17 -24.96 18.27
C TYR A 78 17.68 -23.94 19.29
N PRO A 79 17.28 -24.38 20.49
CA PRO A 79 16.84 -23.48 21.53
C PRO A 79 18.01 -22.64 22.02
N VAL A 80 17.83 -21.32 22.05
CA VAL A 80 18.77 -20.36 22.65
C VAL A 80 18.17 -19.75 23.90
N LYS A 81 19.02 -19.36 24.85
CA LYS A 81 18.56 -18.55 25.98
C LYS A 81 18.28 -17.13 25.49
N CYS A 82 17.08 -16.63 25.72
CA CYS A 82 16.77 -15.22 25.48
C CYS A 82 17.59 -14.37 26.47
N ASN A 83 18.51 -13.55 25.96
CA ASN A 83 19.12 -12.51 26.78
C ASN A 83 18.27 -11.24 26.71
N ASP A 84 18.29 -10.40 27.74
CA ASP A 84 17.54 -9.12 27.74
C ASP A 84 17.95 -8.15 26.62
N LYS A 85 19.10 -8.40 25.98
CA LYS A 85 19.60 -7.67 24.80
C LYS A 85 18.98 -8.16 23.50
N ASP A 86 18.58 -9.42 23.47
CA ASP A 86 18.00 -10.07 22.31
C ASP A 86 16.49 -9.82 22.37
N LYS A 87 16.06 -8.68 21.82
CA LYS A 87 14.63 -8.40 21.71
C LYS A 87 14.00 -9.54 20.91
N PRO A 88 12.98 -10.23 21.46
CA PRO A 88 12.24 -11.21 20.67
C PRO A 88 11.74 -10.50 19.42
N LEU A 89 11.83 -11.17 18.27
CA LEU A 89 11.29 -10.64 17.03
C LEU A 89 9.81 -10.29 17.27
N GLU A 90 9.49 -9.01 17.18
CA GLU A 90 8.11 -8.55 17.29
C GLU A 90 7.32 -9.16 16.12
N PRO A 91 6.02 -9.44 16.29
CA PRO A 91 5.15 -9.81 15.18
C PRO A 91 5.34 -8.81 14.04
N TYR A 92 5.34 -9.29 12.80
CA TYR A 92 5.54 -8.44 11.62
C TYR A 92 4.53 -7.29 11.63
N ASP A 93 5.03 -6.06 11.81
CA ASP A 93 4.22 -4.85 11.77
C ASP A 93 4.29 -4.25 10.36
N ILE A 94 3.15 -4.25 9.67
CA ILE A 94 3.02 -3.69 8.32
C ILE A 94 3.31 -2.17 8.25
N ASN A 95 3.27 -1.48 9.39
CA ASN A 95 3.56 -0.05 9.49
C ASN A 95 5.04 0.23 9.77
N LYS A 96 5.80 -0.80 10.12
CA LYS A 96 7.24 -0.75 10.32
C LYS A 96 7.91 -1.22 9.03
N THR A 97 8.90 -0.48 8.56
CA THR A 97 9.71 -0.93 7.41
C THR A 97 10.41 -2.22 7.81
N PRO A 98 10.27 -3.33 7.05
CA PRO A 98 10.91 -4.59 7.39
C PRO A 98 12.43 -4.42 7.42
N ASP A 99 13.04 -4.76 8.56
CA ASP A 99 14.48 -4.62 8.81
C ASP A 99 15.30 -5.56 7.90
N ASN A 100 14.68 -6.62 7.37
CA ASN A 100 15.26 -7.58 6.45
C ASN A 100 15.15 -7.12 4.99
N ILE A 101 15.56 -5.89 4.70
CA ILE A 101 15.80 -5.47 3.32
C ILE A 101 17.06 -6.22 2.85
N ILE A 102 16.89 -7.43 2.35
CA ILE A 102 17.78 -7.94 1.30
C ILE A 102 17.56 -6.96 0.16
N SER A 103 18.61 -6.25 -0.25
CA SER A 103 18.56 -5.27 -1.33
C SER A 103 18.23 -5.99 -2.64
N ILE A 104 16.97 -6.34 -2.85
CA ILE A 104 16.46 -6.76 -4.15
C ILE A 104 16.21 -5.45 -4.88
N PRO A 105 17.00 -5.13 -5.92
CA PRO A 105 16.83 -3.89 -6.67
C PRO A 105 15.38 -3.85 -7.18
N GLY A 106 14.70 -2.75 -6.90
CA GLY A 106 13.32 -2.56 -7.33
C GLY A 106 13.20 -2.76 -8.85
N PHE A 107 11.99 -3.07 -9.33
CA PHE A 107 11.73 -3.28 -10.77
C PHE A 107 12.35 -2.18 -11.64
N LEU A 108 12.34 -0.92 -11.16
CA LEU A 108 12.93 0.22 -11.84
C LEU A 108 14.47 0.14 -11.90
N GLU A 109 15.18 -0.15 -10.80
CA GLU A 109 16.65 -0.30 -10.83
C GLU A 109 17.11 -1.44 -11.75
N LYS A 110 16.37 -2.55 -11.75
CA LYS A 110 16.70 -3.70 -12.60
C LYS A 110 16.56 -3.40 -14.09
N VAL A 111 15.63 -2.51 -14.45
CA VAL A 111 15.44 -2.03 -15.82
C VAL A 111 16.55 -1.05 -16.21
N PHE A 112 16.89 -0.10 -15.34
CA PHE A 112 17.89 0.93 -15.63
C PHE A 112 19.36 0.44 -15.61
N SER A 113 19.66 -0.68 -14.96
CA SER A 113 21.00 -1.30 -14.99
C SER A 113 21.24 -2.20 -16.23
N SER A 114 20.18 -2.50 -17.00
CA SER A 114 20.27 -3.32 -18.22
C SER A 114 20.31 -2.52 -19.53
N THR A 115 20.34 -1.19 -19.44
CA THR A 115 20.60 -0.25 -20.54
C THR A 115 22.01 0.31 -20.39
#